data_AF-D9WPP3-F1
#
_entry.id   AF-D9WPP3-F1
#
_cell.length_a   1.000
_cell.length_b   1.000
_cell.length_c   1.000
_cell.angle_alpha   90.00
_cell.angle_beta   90.00
_cell.angle_gamma   90.00
#
_symmetry.space_group_name_H-M   'P 1'
#
loop_
_entity.id
_entity.type
_entity.pdbx_description
1 polymer ?
#
loop_
_entity_poly.entity_id
_entity_poly.type
_entity_poly.pdbx_seq_one_letter_code
_entity_poly.pdbx_strand_id
1 'polypeptide(L)'
;MRNGELRCGICGSSRLSPVAQLRTVEGQNDRLRLKFPRPRAFTLRPTFNVDAARACLDCGAVLPFLGEDALNDLNESADGLTGYDA
;
A
#
# COMPACT_ATOMS: atom_id res chain seq x y z
N MET A 1 -19.25 -15.84 0.28
CA MET A 1 -18.76 -14.49 0.64
C MET A 1 -18.21 -14.56 2.05
N ARG A 2 -16.88 -14.46 2.24
CA ARG A 2 -16.34 -14.32 3.60
C ARG A 2 -16.64 -12.90 4.06
N ASN A 3 -17.62 -12.72 4.95
CA ASN A 3 -17.76 -11.48 5.72
C ASN A 3 -16.64 -11.45 6.77
N GLY A 4 -15.41 -11.18 6.31
CA GLY A 4 -14.30 -10.85 7.19
C GLY A 4 -14.43 -9.39 7.60
N GLU A 5 -14.61 -9.15 8.90
CA GLU A 5 -14.50 -7.80 9.45
C GLU A 5 -13.06 -7.30 9.23
N LEU A 6 -12.89 -6.14 8.60
CA LEU A 6 -11.59 -5.53 8.40
C LEU A 6 -11.03 -5.08 9.76
N ARG A 7 -9.78 -5.44 10.03
CA ARG A 7 -9.08 -5.11 11.28
C ARG A 7 -7.78 -4.40 10.99
N CYS A 8 -7.39 -3.53 11.92
CA CYS A 8 -6.09 -2.89 11.91
C CYS A 8 -5.00 -3.97 12.04
N GLY A 9 -4.13 -4.07 11.04
CA GLY A 9 -2.98 -4.98 11.09
C GLY A 9 -1.94 -4.64 12.16
N ILE A 10 -2.04 -3.48 12.81
CA ILE A 10 -1.12 -3.02 13.87
C ILE A 10 -1.64 -3.37 15.26
N CYS A 11 -2.91 -3.09 15.57
CA CYS A 11 -3.47 -3.29 16.92
C CYS A 11 -4.69 -4.23 17.00
N GLY A 12 -5.17 -4.77 15.87
CA GLY A 12 -6.31 -5.69 15.82
C GLY A 12 -7.70 -5.06 15.94
N SER A 13 -7.79 -3.74 16.17
CA SER A 13 -9.05 -3.01 16.26
C SER A 13 -9.84 -3.05 14.95
N SER A 14 -11.17 -3.16 15.04
CA SER A 14 -12.07 -3.00 13.89
C SER A 14 -12.61 -1.58 13.71
N ARG A 15 -12.24 -0.64 14.59
CA ARG A 15 -12.61 0.78 14.50
C ARG A 15 -11.72 1.49 13.47
N LEU A 16 -12.06 1.29 12.20
CA LEU A 16 -11.39 1.94 11.07
C LEU A 16 -12.24 3.10 10.54
N SER A 17 -11.57 4.16 10.09
CA SER A 17 -12.24 5.26 9.36
C SER A 17 -12.88 4.76 8.06
N PRO A 18 -13.78 5.55 7.45
CA PRO A 18 -14.09 5.41 6.03
C PRO A 18 -12.82 5.47 5.17
N VAL A 19 -12.92 4.99 3.94
CA VAL A 19 -11.85 5.12 2.96
C VAL A 19 -11.65 6.60 2.63
N ALA A 20 -10.39 7.03 2.61
CA ALA A 20 -9.99 8.38 2.21
C ALA A 20 -8.90 8.31 1.14
N GLN A 21 -8.79 9.37 0.34
CA GLN A 21 -7.74 9.51 -0.66
C GLN A 21 -6.41 9.90 0.00
N LEU A 22 -5.33 9.25 -0.42
CA LEU A 22 -3.96 9.62 -0.05
C LEU A 22 -3.37 10.53 -1.11
N ARG A 23 -2.86 11.68 -0.69
CA ARG A 23 -2.13 12.64 -1.54
C ARG A 23 -0.82 13.00 -0.87
N THR A 24 0.21 13.26 -1.67
CA THR A 24 1.33 14.06 -1.19
C THR A 24 0.88 15.54 -1.17
N VAL A 25 1.41 16.34 -0.23
CA VAL A 25 1.05 17.74 0.11
C VAL A 25 0.12 18.48 -0.88
N GLU A 26 -0.92 19.13 -0.34
CA GLU A 26 -1.91 19.91 -1.09
C GLU A 26 -1.28 20.80 -2.19
N GLY A 27 -1.72 20.59 -3.44
CA GLY A 27 -1.31 21.38 -4.60
C GLY A 27 -0.48 20.64 -5.65
N GLN A 28 0.02 19.43 -5.36
CA GLN A 28 0.69 18.59 -6.36
C GLN A 28 -0.18 17.40 -6.76
N ASN A 29 -0.22 17.09 -8.06
CA ASN A 29 -0.87 15.88 -8.61
C ASN A 29 -0.13 14.58 -8.21
N ASP A 30 0.86 14.68 -7.31
CA ASP A 30 1.75 13.61 -6.94
C ASP A 30 1.05 12.62 -5.99
N ARG A 31 1.02 11.36 -6.45
CA ARG A 31 0.48 10.22 -5.70
C ARG A 31 1.55 9.64 -4.78
N LEU A 32 1.10 9.12 -3.64
CA LEU A 32 1.97 8.34 -2.78
C LEU A 32 2.37 7.06 -3.55
N ARG A 33 3.64 6.65 -3.42
CA ARG A 33 4.19 5.51 -4.16
C ARG A 33 4.87 4.52 -3.22
N LEU A 34 4.47 3.26 -3.31
CA LEU A 34 5.16 2.14 -2.66
C LEU A 34 6.34 1.73 -3.53
N LYS A 35 7.57 1.90 -3.03
CA LYS A 35 8.81 1.64 -3.78
C LYS A 35 9.61 0.51 -3.13
N PHE A 36 9.78 -0.59 -3.84
CA PHE A 36 10.64 -1.69 -3.39
C PHE A 36 12.10 -1.41 -3.75
N PRO A 37 13.09 -1.99 -3.06
CA PRO A 37 14.47 -2.00 -3.53
C PRO A 37 14.56 -2.62 -4.94
N ARG A 38 15.66 -2.35 -5.66
CA ARG A 38 15.85 -2.96 -6.99
C ARG A 38 16.20 -4.44 -6.80
N PRO A 39 15.52 -5.37 -7.47
CA PRO A 39 15.90 -6.79 -7.42
C PRO A 39 17.30 -7.04 -8.00
N ARG A 40 17.73 -6.24 -9.00
CA ARG A 40 19.07 -6.30 -9.63
C ARG A 40 19.51 -4.90 -10.04
N ALA A 41 20.82 -4.63 -10.11
CA ALA A 41 21.36 -3.29 -10.39
C ALA A 41 20.80 -2.61 -11.67
N PHE A 42 20.46 -3.41 -12.68
CA PHE A 42 19.98 -2.96 -13.99
C PHE A 42 18.47 -3.15 -14.23
N THR A 43 17.71 -3.62 -13.25
CA THR A 43 16.24 -3.70 -13.37
C THR A 43 15.58 -2.41 -12.89
N LEU A 44 14.44 -2.07 -13.51
CA LEU A 44 13.62 -0.96 -13.04
C LEU A 44 13.17 -1.21 -11.60
N ARG A 45 13.11 -0.13 -10.82
CA ARG A 45 12.69 -0.19 -9.42
C ARG A 45 11.17 -0.42 -9.36
N PRO A 46 10.69 -1.56 -8.82
CA PRO A 46 9.26 -1.82 -8.72
C PRO A 46 8.58 -0.74 -7.88
N THR A 47 7.57 -0.09 -8.46
CA THR A 47 6.90 1.06 -7.87
C THR A 47 5.40 1.00 -8.17
N PHE A 48 4.57 1.14 -7.14
CA PHE A 48 3.12 1.06 -7.24
C PHE A 48 2.46 2.31 -6.66
N ASN A 49 1.43 2.82 -7.32
CA ASN A 49 0.67 3.97 -6.84
C ASN A 49 -0.26 3.56 -5.68
N VAL A 50 -0.27 4.36 -4.63
CA VAL A 50 -1.14 4.21 -3.47
C VAL A 50 -2.09 5.40 -3.45
N ASP A 51 -3.35 5.14 -3.74
CA ASP A 51 -4.35 6.20 -3.92
C ASP A 51 -5.30 6.33 -2.72
N ALA A 52 -5.38 5.33 -1.84
CA ALA A 52 -6.37 5.28 -0.77
C ALA A 52 -5.81 4.69 0.55
N ALA A 53 -6.42 5.09 1.66
CA ALA A 53 -6.15 4.56 2.99
C ALA A 53 -7.37 4.56 3.90
N ARG A 54 -7.24 3.84 5.01
CA ARG A 54 -8.06 4.01 6.23
C ARG A 54 -7.15 4.35 7.41
N ALA A 55 -7.65 5.10 8.38
CA ALA A 55 -6.99 5.30 9.66
C ALA A 55 -7.63 4.40 10.72
N CYS A 56 -6.83 3.79 11.59
CA CYS A 56 -7.33 3.16 12.80
C CYS A 56 -7.64 4.23 13.85
N LEU A 57 -8.87 4.22 14.36
CA LEU A 57 -9.34 5.21 15.33
C LEU A 57 -8.84 4.96 16.76
N ASP A 58 -8.26 3.79 17.03
CA ASP A 58 -7.74 3.45 18.36
C ASP A 58 -6.22 3.65 18.49
N CYS A 59 -5.43 3.33 17.47
CA CYS A 59 -3.96 3.45 17.52
C CYS A 59 -3.37 4.49 16.55
N GLY A 60 -4.19 5.12 15.71
CA GLY A 60 -3.74 6.13 14.76
C GLY A 60 -2.99 5.59 13.54
N ALA A 61 -2.85 4.27 13.39
CA ALA A 61 -2.19 3.68 12.23
C ALA A 61 -2.93 4.04 10.93
N VAL A 62 -2.20 4.57 9.94
CA VAL A 62 -2.70 4.77 8.59
C VAL A 62 -2.40 3.51 7.77
N LEU A 63 -3.43 2.93 7.20
CA LEU A 63 -3.42 1.68 6.45
C LEU A 63 -3.60 2.00 4.96
N PRO A 64 -2.52 2.33 4.23
CA PRO A 64 -2.57 2.50 2.78
C PRO A 64 -2.87 1.18 2.07
N PHE A 65 -3.62 1.24 0.98
CA PHE A 65 -3.86 0.08 0.12
C PHE A 65 -3.89 0.47 -1.35
N LEU A 66 -3.62 -0.53 -2.20
CA LEU A 66 -3.55 -0.39 -3.65
C LEU A 66 -4.95 -0.45 -4.26
N GLY A 67 -5.12 0.23 -5.39
CA GLY A 67 -6.23 -0.03 -6.30
C GLY A 67 -6.08 -1.38 -7.00
N GLU A 68 -7.12 -1.82 -7.71
CA GLU A 68 -7.17 -3.14 -8.33
C GLU A 68 -6.03 -3.40 -9.33
N ASP A 69 -5.80 -2.46 -10.25
CA ASP A 69 -4.71 -2.59 -11.25
C ASP A 69 -3.34 -2.69 -10.58
N ALA A 70 -3.03 -1.78 -9.65
CA ALA A 70 -1.76 -1.78 -8.93
C ALA A 70 -1.60 -3.03 -8.04
N LEU A 71 -2.68 -3.59 -7.51
CA LEU A 71 -2.67 -4.84 -6.76
C LEU A 71 -2.39 -6.03 -7.67
N ASN A 72 -2.97 -6.06 -8.88
CA ASN A 72 -2.70 -7.10 -9.88
C ASN A 72 -1.22 -7.05 -10.30
N ASP A 73 -0.71 -5.87 -10.65
CA ASP A 73 0.72 -5.69 -10.99
C ASP A 73 1.63 -6.12 -9.84
N LEU A 74 1.26 -5.80 -8.59
CA LEU A 74 2.00 -6.21 -7.40
C LEU A 74 2.03 -7.74 -7.27
N ASN A 75 0.88 -8.39 -7.41
CA ASN A 75 0.76 -9.84 -7.28
C ASN A 75 1.57 -10.57 -8.37
N GLU A 76 1.54 -10.08 -9.61
CA GLU A 76 2.34 -10.62 -10.71
C GLU A 76 3.85 -10.46 -10.45
N SER A 77 4.24 -9.38 -9.77
CA SER A 77 5.65 -9.10 -9.48
C SER A 77 6.14 -9.71 -8.16
N ALA A 78 5.25 -10.18 -7.29
CA ALA A 78 5.51 -10.40 -5.86
C ALA A 78 6.68 -11.36 -5.60
N ASP A 79 6.75 -12.46 -6.34
CA ASP A 79 7.83 -13.45 -6.19
C ASP A 79 9.20 -12.84 -6.54
N GLY A 80 9.24 -11.93 -7.52
CA GLY A 80 10.43 -11.20 -7.95
C GLY A 80 10.80 -10.00 -7.08
N LEU A 81 10.00 -9.66 -6.05
CA LEU A 81 10.33 -8.64 -5.06
C LEU A 81 11.21 -9.19 -3.92
N THR A 82 11.72 -10.41 -4.04
CA THR A 82 12.65 -11.01 -3.07
C THR A 82 13.96 -11.37 -3.78
N GLY A 83 15.10 -11.25 -3.07
CA GLY A 83 16.43 -11.49 -3.66
C GLY A 83 17.23 -10.22 -3.98
N TYR A 84 17.17 -9.21 -3.12
CA TYR A 84 17.98 -8.01 -3.24
C TYR A 84 19.48 -8.32 -3.03
N ASP A 85 20.32 -7.86 -3.94
CA ASP A 85 21.75 -7.71 -3.65
C ASP A 85 21.91 -6.63 -2.58
N ALA A 86 22.43 -7.00 -1.41
CA ALA A 86 22.67 -6.08 -0.28
C ALA A 86 23.79 -5.07 -0.57
#